data_AF-A0A3C0AGI6-F1
#
_entry.id   AF-A0A3C0AGI6-F1
#
_cell.length_a   1.000
_cell.length_b   1.000
_cell.length_c   1.000
_cell.angle_alpha   90.00
_cell.angle_beta   90.00
_cell.angle_gamma   90.00
#
_symmetry.space_group_name_H-M   'P 1'
#
loop_
_entity.id
_entity.type
_entity.pdbx_description
1 polymer ?
#
loop_
_entity_poly.entity_id
_entity_poly.type
_entity_poly.pdbx_seq_one_letter_code
_entity_poly.pdbx_strand_id
1 'polypeptide(L)'
;MSWDVKESGLAYFYRSRRVNGKPVKVYVGRGQKGVEAEHQDQERRLKQQRDQQYWETKLSQAEQAARHTAESASLVTLLHWALLINAGYYLHKGHEWRRRRAV
;
A
#
# COMPACT_ATOMS: atom_id res chain seq x y z
N MET A 1 -8.21 -22.24 3.74
CA MET A 1 -8.38 -23.26 4.80
C MET A 1 -9.66 -24.02 4.51
N SER A 2 -9.72 -25.30 4.83
CA SER A 2 -10.89 -26.14 4.56
C SER A 2 -10.95 -27.27 5.56
N TRP A 3 -12.13 -27.88 5.67
CA TRP A 3 -12.28 -29.20 6.25
C TRP A 3 -11.79 -30.26 5.26
N ASP A 4 -11.09 -31.26 5.79
CA ASP A 4 -10.69 -32.48 5.09
C ASP A 4 -11.57 -33.63 5.60
N VAL A 5 -12.54 -34.02 4.80
CA VAL A 5 -13.52 -35.07 5.10
C VAL A 5 -12.99 -36.40 4.59
N LYS A 6 -12.85 -37.38 5.47
CA LYS A 6 -12.40 -38.73 5.15
C LYS A 6 -13.58 -39.62 4.77
N GLU A 7 -13.31 -40.70 4.04
CA GLU A 7 -14.30 -41.71 3.66
C GLU A 7 -15.01 -42.33 4.88
N SER A 8 -14.35 -42.38 6.03
CA SER A 8 -14.93 -42.81 7.31
C SER A 8 -15.95 -41.83 7.92
N GLY A 9 -16.25 -40.71 7.24
CA GLY A 9 -17.11 -39.64 7.72
C GLY A 9 -16.44 -38.68 8.71
N LEU A 10 -15.19 -38.93 9.10
CA LEU A 10 -14.43 -38.04 9.98
C LEU A 10 -13.95 -36.80 9.22
N ALA A 11 -14.22 -35.62 9.75
CA ALA A 11 -13.74 -34.35 9.20
C ALA A 11 -12.69 -33.69 10.10
N TYR A 12 -11.61 -33.21 9.50
CA TYR A 12 -10.54 -32.49 10.18
C TYR A 12 -10.34 -31.11 9.58
N PHE A 13 -10.36 -30.08 10.41
CA PHE A 13 -10.00 -28.73 9.97
C PHE A 13 -8.48 -28.63 9.81
N TYR A 14 -8.02 -28.12 8.69
CA TYR A 14 -6.60 -27.93 8.43
C TYR A 14 -6.27 -26.50 7.97
N ARG A 15 -5.05 -26.09 8.31
CA ARG A 15 -4.40 -24.88 7.80
C ARG A 15 -3.36 -25.29 6.75
N SER A 16 -3.34 -24.58 5.62
CA SER A 16 -2.27 -24.74 4.65
C SER A 16 -1.08 -23.90 5.08
N ARG A 17 0.10 -24.51 5.17
CA ARG A 17 1.36 -23.81 5.48
C ARG A 17 2.42 -24.22 4.45
N ARG A 18 3.25 -23.29 4.00
CA ARG A 18 4.41 -23.63 3.19
C ARG A 18 5.57 -24.00 4.11
N VAL A 19 6.12 -25.19 3.92
CA VAL A 19 7.33 -25.69 4.60
C VAL A 19 8.32 -26.05 3.51
N ASN A 20 9.49 -25.41 3.49
CA ASN A 20 10.52 -25.57 2.44
C ASN A 20 9.95 -25.44 1.02
N GLY A 21 9.09 -24.43 0.81
CA GLY A 21 8.46 -24.17 -0.50
C GLY A 21 7.36 -25.17 -0.91
N LYS A 22 7.05 -26.18 -0.09
CA LYS A 22 5.97 -27.14 -0.38
C LYS A 22 4.74 -26.82 0.48
N PRO A 23 3.52 -26.82 -0.09
CA PRO A 23 2.31 -26.67 0.70
C PRO A 23 2.06 -27.93 1.52
N VAL A 24 1.88 -27.77 2.83
CA VAL A 24 1.61 -28.84 3.80
C VAL A 24 0.31 -28.52 4.53
N LYS A 25 -0.53 -29.53 4.71
CA LYS A 25 -1.73 -29.44 5.55
C LYS A 25 -1.35 -29.67 7.01
N VAL A 26 -1.61 -28.69 7.87
CA VAL A 26 -1.46 -28.79 9.32
C VAL A 26 -2.86 -28.96 9.91
N TYR A 27 -3.17 -30.15 10.40
CA TYR A 27 -4.46 -30.45 11.02
C TYR A 27 -4.54 -29.83 12.41
N VAL A 28 -5.60 -29.06 12.67
CA VAL A 28 -5.78 -28.29 13.90
C VAL A 28 -6.70 -29.03 14.87
N GLY A 29 -7.69 -29.75 14.34
CA GLY A 29 -8.63 -30.53 15.12
C GLY A 29 -9.83 -30.99 14.31
N ARG A 30 -10.72 -31.71 14.98
CA ARG A 30 -12.01 -32.19 14.46
C ARG A 30 -13.16 -31.65 15.31
N GLY A 31 -14.40 -31.78 14.83
CA GLY A 31 -15.60 -31.40 15.58
C GLY A 31 -15.53 -29.96 16.09
N GLN A 32 -15.98 -29.72 17.32
CA GLN A 32 -16.03 -28.37 17.92
C GLN A 32 -14.69 -27.61 17.85
N LYS A 33 -13.58 -28.30 18.12
CA LYS A 33 -12.24 -27.69 18.05
C LYS A 33 -11.88 -27.20 16.64
N GLY A 34 -12.32 -27.92 15.61
CA GLY A 34 -12.10 -27.50 14.23
C GLY A 34 -13.02 -26.34 13.83
N VAL A 35 -14.25 -26.31 14.34
CA VAL A 35 -15.21 -25.20 14.10
C VAL A 35 -14.70 -23.91 14.73
N GLU A 36 -14.21 -23.96 15.96
CA GLU A 36 -13.58 -22.81 16.63
C GLU A 36 -12.35 -22.30 15.85
N ALA A 37 -11.51 -23.22 15.37
CA ALA A 37 -10.34 -22.87 14.57
C ALA A 37 -10.73 -22.23 13.22
N GLU A 38 -11.80 -22.69 12.60
CA GLU A 38 -12.36 -22.09 11.39
C GLU A 38 -12.87 -20.67 11.66
N HIS A 39 -13.64 -20.47 12.73
CA HIS A 39 -14.16 -19.16 13.12
C HIS A 39 -13.02 -18.15 13.34
N GLN A 40 -12.01 -18.52 14.13
CA GLN A 40 -10.82 -17.68 14.35
C GLN A 40 -10.08 -17.34 13.05
N ASP A 41 -10.00 -18.28 12.11
CA ASP A 41 -9.36 -18.07 10.81
C ASP A 41 -10.20 -17.17 9.88
N GLN A 42 -11.53 -17.24 9.98
CA GLN A 42 -12.44 -16.32 9.28
C GLN A 42 -12.31 -14.91 9.84
N GLU A 43 -12.38 -14.73 11.16
CA GLU A 43 -12.22 -13.44 11.83
C GLU A 43 -10.87 -12.79 11.51
N ARG A 44 -9.79 -13.57 11.54
CA ARG A 44 -8.46 -13.08 11.17
C ARG A 44 -8.40 -12.59 9.72
N ARG A 45 -9.02 -13.31 8.79
CA ARG A 45 -9.09 -12.90 7.37
C ARG A 45 -9.90 -11.62 7.19
N LEU A 46 -11.05 -11.53 7.86
CA LEU A 46 -11.88 -10.31 7.83
C LEU A 46 -11.15 -9.11 8.42
N LYS A 47 -10.38 -9.30 9.50
CA LYS A 47 -9.52 -8.24 10.04
C LYS A 47 -8.45 -7.83 9.05
N GLN A 48 -7.71 -8.78 8.48
CA GLN A 48 -6.67 -8.49 7.48
C GLN A 48 -7.22 -7.77 6.25
N GLN A 49 -8.40 -8.16 5.77
CA GLN A 49 -9.05 -7.50 4.64
C GLN A 49 -9.45 -6.06 4.98
N ARG A 50 -10.02 -5.82 6.17
CA ARG A 50 -10.35 -4.46 6.63
C ARG A 50 -9.12 -3.59 6.79
N ASP A 51 -8.06 -4.14 7.40
CA ASP A 51 -6.79 -3.43 7.57
C ASP A 51 -6.17 -3.08 6.21
N GLN A 52 -6.17 -4.02 5.26
CA GLN A 52 -5.70 -3.80 3.90
C GLN A 52 -6.50 -2.68 3.21
N GLN A 53 -7.84 -2.76 3.22
CA GLN A 53 -8.71 -1.73 2.62
C GLN A 53 -8.50 -0.36 3.26
N TYR A 54 -8.31 -0.31 4.58
CA TYR A 54 -8.02 0.92 5.30
C TYR A 54 -6.71 1.54 4.80
N TRP A 55 -5.63 0.75 4.71
CA TRP A 55 -4.33 1.24 4.27
C TRP A 55 -4.30 1.61 2.80
N GLU A 56 -4.96 0.84 1.93
CA GLU A 56 -5.12 1.19 0.50
C GLU A 56 -5.84 2.53 0.34
N THR A 57 -6.90 2.76 1.11
CA THR A 57 -7.62 4.04 1.10
C THR A 57 -6.72 5.19 1.58
N LYS A 58 -5.99 4.99 2.68
CA LYS A 58 -5.07 6.00 3.22
C LYS A 58 -3.94 6.34 2.26
N LEU A 59 -3.35 5.33 1.62
CA LEU A 59 -2.29 5.52 0.64
C LEU A 59 -2.82 6.28 -0.59
N SER A 60 -3.97 5.89 -1.13
CA SER A 60 -4.61 6.59 -2.25
C SER A 60 -4.88 8.07 -1.95
N GLN A 61 -5.39 8.38 -0.75
CA GLN A 61 -5.60 9.76 -0.30
C GLN A 61 -4.28 10.56 -0.23
N ALA A 62 -3.23 9.95 0.33
CA ALA A 62 -1.92 10.59 0.41
C ALA A 62 -1.30 10.83 -0.97
N GLU A 63 -1.42 9.86 -1.88
CA GLU A 63 -0.92 9.98 -3.25
C GLU A 63 -1.65 11.07 -4.04
N GLN A 64 -2.96 11.20 -3.89
CA GLN A 64 -3.73 12.28 -4.52
C GLN A 64 -3.27 13.66 -4.01
N ALA A 65 -3.14 13.82 -2.69
CA ALA A 65 -2.65 15.07 -2.10
C ALA A 65 -1.22 15.40 -2.55
N ALA A 66 -0.34 14.39 -2.64
CA ALA A 66 1.02 14.55 -3.14
C ALA A 66 1.05 15.01 -4.60
N ARG A 67 0.20 14.44 -5.47
CA ARG A 67 0.09 14.86 -6.88
C ARG A 67 -0.32 16.33 -7.01
N HIS A 68 -1.39 16.75 -6.33
CA HIS A 68 -1.85 18.15 -6.37
C HIS A 68 -0.82 19.13 -5.81
N THR A 69 -0.09 18.72 -4.77
CA THR A 69 0.99 19.53 -4.20
C THR A 69 2.16 19.66 -5.15
N ALA A 70 2.55 18.57 -5.83
CA ALA A 70 3.62 18.58 -6.82
C ALA A 70 3.27 19.44 -8.04
N GLU A 71 2.04 19.33 -8.55
CA GLU A 71 1.51 20.18 -9.63
C GLU A 71 1.56 21.66 -9.22
N SER A 72 1.04 22.00 -8.04
CA SER A 72 1.05 23.37 -7.52
C SER A 72 2.49 23.90 -7.36
N ALA A 73 3.40 23.09 -6.80
CA ALA A 73 4.80 23.46 -6.64
C ALA A 73 5.49 23.72 -8.00
N SER A 74 5.16 22.93 -9.02
CA SER A 74 5.68 23.13 -10.38
C SER A 74 5.19 24.45 -10.99
N LEU A 75 3.92 24.79 -10.81
CA LEU A 75 3.33 26.04 -11.30
C LEU A 75 3.90 27.26 -10.58
N VAL A 76 4.07 27.18 -9.26
CA VAL A 76 4.71 28.23 -8.46
C VAL A 76 6.15 28.43 -8.89
N THR A 77 6.90 27.35 -9.13
CA THR A 77 8.28 27.42 -9.62
C THR A 77 8.34 28.09 -11.00
N LEU A 78 7.46 27.70 -11.92
CA LEU A 78 7.37 28.30 -13.25
C LEU A 78 7.05 29.80 -13.19
N LEU A 79 6.06 30.18 -12.37
CA LEU A 79 5.69 31.58 -12.17
C LEU A 79 6.85 32.39 -11.56
N HIS A 80 7.52 31.84 -10.56
CA HIS A 80 8.70 32.46 -9.95
C HIS A 80 9.81 32.71 -10.97
N TRP A 81 10.09 31.73 -11.83
CA TRP A 81 11.08 31.87 -12.90
C TRP A 81 10.67 32.93 -13.91
N ALA A 82 9.41 32.95 -14.33
CA ALA A 82 8.89 33.96 -15.25
C ALA A 82 9.03 35.37 -14.70
N LEU A 83 8.72 35.57 -13.41
CA LEU A 83 8.87 36.87 -12.74
C LEU A 83 10.34 37.32 -12.67
N LEU A 84 11.26 36.42 -12.32
CA LEU A 84 12.70 36.72 -12.30
C LEU A 84 13.23 37.09 -13.67
N ILE A 85 12.87 36.32 -14.70
CA ILE A 85 13.25 36.60 -16.09
C ILE A 85 12.72 37.97 -16.53
N ASN A 86 11.44 38.26 -16.26
CA ASN A 86 10.82 39.55 -16.60
C ASN A 86 11.49 40.73 -15.86
N ALA A 87 11.96 40.51 -14.63
CA ALA A 87 12.73 41.50 -13.86
C ALA A 87 14.21 41.63 -14.33
N GLY A 88 14.59 40.93 -15.40
CA GLY A 88 15.92 40.99 -16.00
C GLY A 88 16.95 40.07 -15.33
N TYR A 89 16.52 39.08 -14.56
CA TYR A 89 17.40 38.05 -14.02
C TYR A 89 17.57 36.89 -15.02
N TYR A 90 18.64 36.12 -14.87
CA TYR A 90 18.88 34.88 -15.58
C TYR A 90 19.52 33.85 -14.66
N LEU A 91 19.34 32.57 -14.96
CA LEU A 91 19.89 31.47 -14.20
C LEU A 91 21.32 31.16 -14.68
N HIS A 92 22.32 31.56 -13.88
CA HIS A 92 23.72 31.25 -14.09
C HIS A 92 24.02 29.80 -13.68
N LYS A 93 24.60 29.02 -14.60
CA LYS A 93 24.99 27.61 -14.39
C LYS A 93 23.87 26.71 -13.83
N GLY A 94 22.61 27.07 -14.05
CA GLY A 94 21.46 26.26 -13.63
C GLY A 94 21.11 26.31 -12.14
N HIS A 95 21.78 27.12 -11.31
CA HIS A 95 21.52 27.12 -9.85
C HIS A 95 21.62 28.49 -9.16
N GLU A 96 22.13 29.53 -9.83
CA GLU A 96 22.31 30.85 -9.22
C GLU A 96 21.64 31.94 -10.08
N TRP A 97 20.71 32.72 -9.52
CA TRP A 97 20.08 33.82 -10.25
C TRP A 97 20.96 35.08 -10.23
N ARG A 98 21.21 35.69 -11.39
CA ARG A 98 21.96 36.94 -11.52
C ARG A 98 21.17 37.96 -12.33
N ARG A 99 21.28 39.24 -11.97
CA ARG A 99 20.64 40.34 -12.72
C ARG A 99 21.50 40.73 -13.92
N ARG A 100 20.88 40.90 -15.08
CA ARG A 100 21.54 41.51 -16.25
C ARG A 100 21.93 42.94 -15.87
N ARG A 101 23.18 43.32 -16.13
CA ARG A 101 23.58 44.73 -16.02
C ARG A 101 22.94 45.47 -17.19
N ALA A 102 22.30 46.61 -16.90
CA ALA A 102 21.88 47.52 -17.95
C ALA A 102 23.13 47.93 -18.75
N VAL A 103 23.01 47.93 -20.08
CA VAL A 103 24.01 48.52 -20.98
C VAL A 103 23.79 50.03 -20.98
#